data_AF-A0A7L2JUA2-F1
#
_entry.id   AF-A0A7L2JUA2-F1
#
_cell.length_a   1.000
_cell.length_b   1.000
_cell.length_c   1.000
_cell.angle_alpha   90.00
_cell.angle_beta   90.00
_cell.angle_gamma   90.00
#
_symmetry.space_group_name_H-M   'P 1'
#
loop_
_entity.id
_entity.type
_entity.pdbx_description
1 polymer ?
#
loop_
_entity_poly.entity_id
_entity_poly.type
_entity_poly.pdbx_seq_one_letter_code
_entity_poly.pdbx_strand_id
1 'polypeptide(L)'
;SMISLISPSPGLSPAHGSLLQLHQMISEVTGKNALLHYGFYGCYCGLGGKGQPKDATDKCCQLHDTCYQNLLKYHCNAKTCLYHYRLHHGRLSCRQGSRCPYLSCECDRSLALCLRRNVRSYSKLYQFYPNTGC
;
A
#
# COMPACT_ATOMS: atom_id res chain seq x y z
N SER A 1 1.62 -2.29 50.16
CA SER A 1 0.67 -2.38 49.03
C SER A 1 1.20 -1.51 47.90
N MET A 2 1.57 -2.11 46.78
CA MET A 2 2.28 -1.45 45.70
C MET A 2 1.36 -0.62 44.79
N ILE A 3 1.82 0.60 44.51
CA ILE A 3 1.84 1.31 43.22
C ILE A 3 0.51 1.41 42.45
N SER A 4 0.03 2.64 42.30
CA SER A 4 -0.62 3.10 41.07
C SER A 4 -0.52 4.61 41.04
N LEU A 5 0.21 5.16 40.06
CA LEU A 5 -0.13 6.36 39.31
C LEU A 5 0.98 6.60 38.27
N ILE A 6 0.84 5.96 37.10
CA ILE A 6 1.32 6.54 35.84
C ILE A 6 0.11 6.54 34.94
N SER A 7 -0.53 7.69 34.82
CA SER A 7 -1.61 7.92 33.86
C SER A 7 -0.98 8.22 32.50
N PRO A 8 -1.24 7.43 31.45
CA PRO A 8 -0.89 7.84 30.10
C PRO A 8 -2.07 8.60 29.47
N SER A 9 -1.88 9.90 29.24
CA SER A 9 -2.60 10.67 28.23
C SER A 9 -1.53 11.29 27.32
N PRO A 10 -1.73 11.53 26.01
CA PRO A 10 -2.87 11.25 25.15
C PRO A 10 -2.50 10.22 24.06
N GLY A 11 -3.35 9.22 23.85
CA GLY A 11 -3.22 8.29 22.72
C GLY A 11 -3.56 8.97 21.39
N LEU A 12 -2.67 9.83 20.90
CA LEU A 12 -2.59 10.13 19.48
C LEU A 12 -2.09 8.84 18.81
N SER A 13 -2.96 7.84 18.64
CA SER A 13 -2.68 6.73 17.75
C SER A 13 -2.59 7.34 16.37
N PRO A 14 -1.39 7.45 15.78
CA PRO A 14 -1.36 7.99 14.46
C PRO A 14 -2.00 6.88 13.60
N ALA A 15 -2.94 7.25 12.74
CA ALA A 15 -3.72 6.34 11.88
C ALA A 15 -2.82 5.68 10.80
N HIS A 16 -1.79 4.96 11.25
CA HIS A 16 -0.67 4.44 10.48
C HIS A 16 -0.86 2.95 10.12
N GLY A 17 -2.07 2.42 10.32
CA GLY A 17 -2.46 1.05 9.96
C GLY A 17 -3.06 0.93 8.55
N SER A 18 -2.85 -0.22 7.90
CA SER A 18 -2.97 -0.53 6.46
C SER A 18 -1.84 0.03 5.58
N LEU A 19 -1.56 1.34 5.57
CA LEU A 19 -0.56 1.88 4.63
C LEU A 19 0.85 1.41 5.00
N LEU A 20 1.13 1.30 6.31
CA LEU A 20 2.36 0.67 6.78
C LEU A 20 2.43 -0.81 6.40
N GLN A 21 1.29 -1.53 6.43
CA GLN A 21 1.23 -2.93 6.02
C GLN A 21 1.44 -3.08 4.51
N LEU A 22 0.93 -2.15 3.70
CA LEU A 22 1.21 -2.07 2.28
C LEU A 22 2.70 -1.84 2.03
N HIS A 23 3.31 -0.86 2.70
CA HIS A 23 4.74 -0.59 2.56
C HIS A 23 5.59 -1.80 2.97
N GLN A 24 5.24 -2.49 4.05
CA GLN A 24 5.90 -3.71 4.47
C GLN A 24 5.76 -4.80 3.40
N MET A 25 4.55 -5.05 2.93
CA MET A 25 4.25 -6.06 1.92
C MET A 25 5.01 -5.80 0.61
N ILE A 26 5.00 -4.56 0.10
CA ILE A 26 5.76 -4.18 -1.09
C ILE A 26 7.26 -4.40 -0.85
N SER A 27 7.77 -4.04 0.33
CA SER A 27 9.19 -4.18 0.64
C SER A 27 9.63 -5.65 0.68
N GLU A 28 8.85 -6.50 1.34
CA GLU A 28 9.10 -7.96 1.41
C GLU A 28 9.01 -8.62 0.03
N VAL A 29 8.08 -8.19 -0.81
CA VAL A 29 7.77 -8.84 -2.10
C VAL A 29 8.69 -8.37 -3.22
N THR A 30 9.13 -7.11 -3.20
CA THR A 30 9.97 -6.52 -4.25
C THR A 30 11.45 -6.42 -3.86
N GLY A 31 11.79 -6.55 -2.57
CA GLY A 31 13.14 -6.33 -2.06
C GLY A 31 13.60 -4.87 -2.11
N LYS A 32 12.70 -3.91 -2.31
CA LYS A 32 13.00 -2.47 -2.37
C LYS A 32 12.36 -1.75 -1.20
N ASN A 33 12.96 -0.65 -0.73
CA ASN A 33 12.29 0.25 0.20
C ASN A 33 11.05 0.85 -0.47
N ALA A 34 9.86 0.49 0.01
CA ALA A 34 8.60 0.83 -0.66
C ALA A 34 8.34 2.35 -0.75
N LEU A 35 8.57 3.07 0.34
CA LEU A 35 8.36 4.52 0.39
C LEU A 35 9.27 5.25 -0.58
N LEU A 36 10.56 4.92 -0.59
CA LEU A 36 11.54 5.58 -1.46
C LEU A 36 11.33 5.24 -2.93
N HIS A 37 10.99 4.00 -3.27
CA HIS A 37 10.94 3.56 -4.67
C HIS A 37 9.58 3.72 -5.33
N TYR A 38 8.49 3.64 -4.56
CA TYR A 38 7.14 3.61 -5.09
C TYR A 38 6.22 4.67 -4.47
N GLY A 39 6.58 5.31 -3.35
CA GLY A 39 5.70 6.27 -2.69
C GLY A 39 5.38 7.55 -3.50
N PHE A 40 6.22 7.85 -4.50
CA PHE A 40 6.11 9.02 -5.38
C PHE A 40 6.55 8.68 -6.80
N TYR A 41 6.12 7.51 -7.29
CA TYR A 41 6.56 7.00 -8.60
C TYR A 41 5.54 7.29 -9.69
N GLY A 42 6.00 7.88 -10.80
CA GLY A 42 5.16 8.19 -11.93
C GLY A 42 4.00 9.13 -11.58
N CYS A 43 2.81 8.85 -12.13
CA CYS A 43 1.63 9.67 -11.98
C CYS A 43 0.60 9.14 -10.98
N TYR A 44 0.69 7.87 -10.60
CA TYR A 44 -0.31 7.18 -9.78
C TYR A 44 0.25 6.62 -8.48
N CYS A 45 1.53 6.26 -8.40
CA CYS A 45 2.05 5.73 -7.15
C CYS A 45 2.26 6.86 -6.12
N GLY A 46 1.38 6.90 -5.11
CA GLY A 46 1.43 7.90 -4.03
C GLY A 46 0.07 8.53 -3.75
N LEU A 47 0.06 9.83 -3.45
CA LEU A 47 -1.18 10.59 -3.29
C LEU A 47 -1.58 11.24 -4.63
N GLY A 48 -2.75 10.85 -5.15
CA GLY A 48 -3.31 11.46 -6.35
C GLY A 48 -3.58 10.42 -7.44
N GLY A 49 -3.29 10.77 -8.69
CA GLY A 49 -3.55 9.94 -9.87
C GLY A 49 -4.29 10.69 -10.97
N LYS A 50 -3.58 11.06 -12.04
CA LYS A 50 -4.18 11.63 -13.27
C LYS A 50 -3.32 11.35 -14.49
N GLY A 51 -3.89 11.57 -15.68
CA GLY A 51 -3.17 11.44 -16.94
C GLY A 51 -2.90 9.98 -17.32
N GLN A 52 -1.81 9.75 -18.05
CA GLN A 52 -1.41 8.41 -18.47
C GLN A 52 -0.31 7.85 -17.59
N PRO A 53 -0.38 6.57 -17.16
CA PRO A 53 0.71 5.92 -16.45
C PRO A 53 2.00 5.95 -17.25
N LYS A 54 3.12 6.26 -16.61
CA LYS A 54 4.43 6.41 -17.28
C LYS A 54 5.02 5.08 -17.74
N ASP A 55 4.74 4.01 -17.02
CA ASP A 55 5.18 2.66 -17.35
C ASP A 55 4.29 1.59 -16.67
N ALA A 56 4.71 0.33 -16.76
CA ALA A 56 4.00 -0.78 -16.16
C ALA A 56 3.99 -0.74 -14.61
N THR A 57 5.00 -0.14 -13.97
CA THR A 57 5.03 0.06 -12.50
C THR A 57 3.95 1.05 -12.10
N ASP A 58 3.88 2.19 -12.80
CA ASP A 58 2.88 3.23 -12.56
C ASP A 58 1.46 2.73 -12.87
N LYS A 59 1.31 1.87 -13.88
CA LYS A 59 0.04 1.21 -14.19
C LYS A 59 -0.45 0.31 -13.04
N CYS A 60 0.46 -0.34 -12.31
CA CYS A 60 0.09 -1.12 -11.12
C CYS A 60 -0.59 -0.22 -10.07
N CYS A 61 -0.06 0.98 -9.86
CA CYS A 61 -0.61 1.95 -8.90
C CYS A 61 -1.95 2.50 -9.36
N GLN A 62 -2.14 2.79 -10.65
CA GLN A 62 -3.46 3.18 -11.17
C GLN A 62 -4.53 2.11 -10.91
N LEU A 63 -4.18 0.82 -11.08
CA LEU A 63 -5.09 -0.29 -10.78
C LEU A 63 -5.37 -0.42 -9.28
N HIS A 64 -4.37 -0.15 -8.44
CA HIS A 64 -4.52 -0.12 -6.98
C HIS A 64 -5.45 1.00 -6.51
N ASP A 65 -5.30 2.21 -7.05
CA ASP A 65 -6.20 3.34 -6.78
C ASP A 65 -7.64 3.00 -7.18
N THR A 66 -7.82 2.36 -8.35
CA THR A 66 -9.13 1.88 -8.80
C THR A 66 -9.73 0.86 -7.82
N CYS A 67 -8.89 -0.06 -7.30
CA CYS A 67 -9.30 -1.04 -6.29
C CYS A 67 -9.78 -0.34 -5.01
N TYR A 68 -8.98 0.59 -4.48
CA TYR A 68 -9.32 1.38 -3.29
C TYR A 68 -10.61 2.21 -3.48
N GLN A 69 -10.77 2.87 -4.62
CA GLN A 69 -11.99 3.62 -4.94
C GLN A 69 -13.23 2.72 -4.98
N ASN A 70 -13.11 1.50 -5.52
CA ASN A 70 -14.22 0.55 -5.49
C ASN A 70 -14.54 0.07 -4.08
N LEU A 71 -13.55 -0.09 -3.21
CA LEU A 71 -13.78 -0.44 -1.80
C LEU A 71 -14.52 0.65 -1.02
N LEU A 72 -14.29 1.92 -1.34
CA LEU A 72 -15.03 3.03 -0.74
C LEU A 72 -16.54 2.95 -1.04
N LYS A 73 -16.94 2.47 -2.22
CA LYS A 73 -18.35 2.22 -2.58
C LYS A 73 -19.01 1.17 -1.68
N TYR A 74 -18.20 0.31 -1.06
CA TYR A 74 -18.65 -0.70 -0.11
C TYR A 74 -18.43 -0.29 1.36
N HIS A 75 -18.18 1.00 1.62
CA HIS A 75 -17.86 1.54 2.95
C HIS A 75 -16.61 0.92 3.60
N CYS A 76 -15.67 0.44 2.78
CA CYS A 76 -14.37 -0.04 3.24
C CYS A 76 -13.32 1.04 2.98
N ASN A 77 -12.81 1.69 4.03
CA ASN A 77 -11.66 2.59 3.90
C ASN A 77 -10.36 1.78 3.94
N ALA A 78 -9.92 1.32 2.78
CA ALA A 78 -8.74 0.47 2.66
C ALA A 78 -7.48 1.11 3.26
N LYS A 79 -7.33 2.44 3.16
CA LYS A 79 -6.17 3.20 3.67
C LYS A 79 -6.00 3.14 5.19
N THR A 80 -7.04 2.81 5.95
CA THR A 80 -6.99 2.69 7.41
C THR A 80 -7.38 1.29 7.91
N CYS A 81 -7.74 0.38 7.00
CA CYS A 81 -8.23 -0.94 7.36
C CYS A 81 -7.07 -1.91 7.61
N LEU A 82 -6.84 -2.26 8.87
CA LEU A 82 -5.85 -3.28 9.23
C LEU A 82 -6.27 -4.66 8.73
N TYR A 83 -5.30 -5.44 8.24
CA TYR A 83 -5.53 -6.79 7.75
C TYR A 83 -4.40 -7.76 8.14
N HIS A 84 -4.57 -9.04 7.80
CA HIS A 84 -3.53 -10.05 8.01
C HIS A 84 -3.16 -10.71 6.69
N TYR A 85 -1.87 -10.79 6.40
CA TYR A 85 -1.32 -11.52 5.26
C TYR A 85 -0.23 -12.48 5.72
N ARG A 86 0.12 -13.42 4.84
CA ARG A 86 1.26 -14.33 5.01
C ARG A 86 2.11 -14.31 3.76
N LEU A 87 3.42 -14.28 3.95
CA LEU A 87 4.41 -14.51 2.90
C LEU A 87 5.20 -15.76 3.28
N HIS A 88 5.01 -16.85 2.55
CA HIS A 88 5.68 -18.13 2.81
C HIS A 88 6.21 -18.72 1.50
N HIS A 89 7.52 -19.02 1.44
CA HIS A 89 8.21 -19.45 0.21
C HIS A 89 7.84 -18.64 -1.04
N GLY A 90 7.81 -17.31 -0.92
CA GLY A 90 7.49 -16.39 -2.03
C GLY A 90 6.01 -16.36 -2.45
N ARG A 91 5.14 -17.11 -1.76
CA ARG A 91 3.69 -17.08 -1.94
C ARG A 91 3.05 -16.12 -0.96
N LEU A 92 2.51 -15.03 -1.50
CA LEU A 92 1.74 -14.03 -0.75
C LEU A 92 0.25 -14.38 -0.75
N SER A 93 -0.37 -14.39 0.42
CA SER A 93 -1.80 -14.68 0.60
C SER A 93 -2.43 -13.83 1.70
N CYS A 94 -3.66 -13.38 1.47
CA CYS A 94 -4.47 -12.70 2.48
C CYS A 94 -5.25 -13.69 3.33
N ARG A 95 -5.33 -13.42 4.64
CA ARG A 95 -6.13 -14.23 5.56
C ARG A 95 -7.61 -13.94 5.33
N GLN A 96 -8.41 -14.97 5.10
CA GLN A 96 -9.86 -14.85 5.04
C GLN A 96 -10.44 -14.37 6.38
N GLY A 97 -11.54 -13.63 6.33
CA GLY A 97 -12.20 -13.05 7.50
C GLY A 97 -13.20 -11.98 7.09
N SER A 98 -13.30 -10.92 7.90
CA SER A 98 -14.19 -9.78 7.62
C SER A 98 -13.92 -9.18 6.24
N ARG A 99 -15.00 -8.74 5.59
CA ARG A 99 -14.99 -8.26 4.20
C ARG A 99 -13.96 -7.16 3.93
N CYS A 100 -13.97 -6.07 4.70
CA CYS A 100 -13.09 -4.92 4.43
C CYS A 100 -11.59 -5.26 4.61
N PRO A 101 -11.15 -5.90 5.72
CA PRO A 101 -9.76 -6.34 5.86
C PRO A 101 -9.30 -7.26 4.73
N TYR A 102 -10.12 -8.25 4.38
CA TYR A 102 -9.78 -9.21 3.33
C TYR A 102 -9.62 -8.54 1.97
N LEU A 103 -10.59 -7.70 1.58
CA LEU A 103 -10.55 -7.03 0.28
C LEU A 103 -9.44 -5.97 0.20
N SER A 104 -9.18 -5.24 1.30
CA SER A 104 -8.07 -4.26 1.36
C SER A 104 -6.73 -4.97 1.17
N CYS A 105 -6.55 -6.11 1.85
CA CYS A 105 -5.38 -6.95 1.66
C CYS A 105 -5.25 -7.45 0.21
N GLU A 106 -6.34 -7.86 -0.45
CA GLU A 106 -6.26 -8.33 -1.84
C GLU A 106 -5.92 -7.22 -2.84
N CYS A 107 -6.35 -5.97 -2.61
CA CYS A 107 -5.87 -4.82 -3.37
C CYS A 107 -4.35 -4.66 -3.21
N ASP A 108 -3.86 -4.67 -1.97
CA ASP A 108 -2.44 -4.47 -1.64
C ASP A 108 -1.55 -5.61 -2.15
N ARG A 109 -2.03 -6.85 -2.00
CA ARG A 109 -1.41 -8.06 -2.55
C ARG A 109 -1.28 -7.98 -4.06
N SER A 110 -2.34 -7.52 -4.73
CA SER A 110 -2.32 -7.36 -6.19
C SER A 110 -1.31 -6.31 -6.62
N LEU A 111 -1.23 -5.18 -5.91
CA LEU A 111 -0.20 -4.16 -6.15
C LEU A 111 1.21 -4.73 -5.96
N ALA A 112 1.50 -5.34 -4.80
CA ALA A 112 2.83 -5.87 -4.49
C ALA A 112 3.30 -6.90 -5.53
N LEU A 113 2.41 -7.81 -5.97
CA LEU A 113 2.72 -8.80 -7.00
C LEU A 113 2.90 -8.17 -8.39
N CYS A 114 2.12 -7.13 -8.72
CA CYS A 114 2.28 -6.38 -9.96
C CYS A 114 3.63 -5.65 -9.99
N LEU A 115 3.99 -4.95 -8.91
CA LEU A 115 5.29 -4.30 -8.78
C LEU A 115 6.44 -5.31 -8.90
N ARG A 116 6.34 -6.47 -8.24
CA ARG A 116 7.35 -7.55 -8.34
C ARG A 116 7.62 -7.97 -9.78
N ARG A 117 6.58 -8.12 -10.60
CA ARG A 117 6.70 -8.51 -12.01
C ARG A 117 7.43 -7.44 -12.83
N ASN A 118 7.30 -6.18 -12.44
CA ASN A 118 7.86 -5.03 -13.16
C ASN A 118 9.17 -4.49 -12.55
N VAL A 119 9.75 -5.15 -11.55
CA VAL A 119 11.04 -4.74 -10.93
C VAL A 119 12.16 -4.58 -11.96
N ARG A 120 12.17 -5.41 -13.02
CA ARG A 120 13.20 -5.36 -14.08
C ARG A 120 13.06 -4.19 -15.03
N SER A 121 11.83 -3.69 -15.25
CA SER A 121 11.53 -2.55 -16.10
C SER A 121 11.34 -1.25 -15.31
N TYR A 122 11.66 -1.26 -14.01
CA TYR A 122 11.60 -0.08 -13.16
C TYR A 122 12.55 1.02 -13.67
N SER A 123 12.04 2.24 -13.78
CA SER A 123 12.77 3.40 -14.27
C SER A 123 13.01 4.42 -13.17
N LYS A 124 14.28 4.67 -12.83
CA LYS A 124 14.65 5.72 -11.86
C LYS A 124 14.21 7.13 -12.29
N LEU A 125 13.99 7.36 -13.58
CA LEU A 125 13.50 8.64 -14.10
C LEU A 125 12.11 9.01 -13.56
N TYR A 126 11.30 8.01 -13.19
CA TYR A 126 9.96 8.22 -12.66
C TYR A 126 9.91 8.13 -11.13
N GLN A 127 11.05 7.95 -10.46
CA GLN A 127 11.13 8.04 -9.02
C GLN A 127 11.07 9.51 -8.58
N PHE A 128 10.19 9.85 -7.64
CA PHE A 128 9.90 11.23 -7.23
C PHE A 128 9.39 12.11 -8.39
N TYR A 129 8.59 11.53 -9.27
CA TYR A 129 8.09 12.24 -10.44
C TYR A 129 7.02 13.29 -10.06
N PRO A 130 7.11 14.53 -10.56
CA PRO A 130 6.18 15.57 -10.18
C PRO A 130 4.81 15.39 -10.86
N ASN A 131 3.73 15.48 -10.08
CA ASN A 131 2.34 15.38 -10.57
C ASN A 131 1.95 16.46 -11.60
N THR A 132 2.76 17.50 -11.80
CA THR A 132 2.58 18.49 -12.88
C THR A 132 3.02 17.97 -14.25
N GLY A 133 3.88 16.94 -14.28
CA GLY A 133 4.24 16.19 -15.49
C GLY A 133 3.22 15.10 -15.86
N CYS A 134 2.10 15.09 -15.14
CA CYS A 134 0.89 14.32 -15.35
C CYS A 134 -0.24 15.30 -15.66
#